data_AF-I2B2U4-F1
#
_entry.id   AF-I2B2U4-F1
#
_cell.length_a   1.000
_cell.length_b   1.000
_cell.length_c   1.000
_cell.angle_alpha   90.00
_cell.angle_beta   90.00
_cell.angle_gamma   90.00
#
_symmetry.space_group_name_H-M   'P 1'
#
loop_
_entity.id
_entity.type
_entity.pdbx_description
1 polymer ?
#
loop_
_entity_poly.entity_id
_entity_poly.type
_entity_poly.pdbx_seq_one_letter_code
_entity_poly.pdbx_strand_id
1 'polypeptide(L)'
;ECNVSEMWGHKMPRGLDLEVTHHPHTMKHVVNLIIAIERLKGRGSDLLLNATEFRDENLLNFVLENIVEERIVFGCNAAAPVQYTKTEDYQCSVTDSEKRSLVLVRNSMELHAVMLQGGAENRKVHLNMATYVHPAPSAEAQTVALGIKGTNFYLSCHKDGNNKPSLHLETVENSTNLASISSDSEMVRFLFYKQDTGLNLSTLVSVPYNDWY
;
A
#
# COMPACT_ATOMS: atom_id res chain seq x y z
N GLU A 1 -28.03 46.71 -6.29
CA GLU A 1 -28.42 46.05 -7.55
C GLU A 1 -28.16 47.03 -8.69
N CYS A 2 -27.34 46.64 -9.67
CA CYS A 2 -27.13 47.44 -10.88
C CYS A 2 -27.70 46.63 -12.04
N ASN A 3 -28.78 47.15 -12.65
CA ASN A 3 -29.41 46.53 -13.81
C ASN A 3 -28.60 46.89 -15.06
N VAL A 4 -27.68 46.00 -15.43
CA VAL A 4 -26.75 46.18 -16.58
C VAL A 4 -27.46 45.96 -17.93
N SER A 5 -28.73 45.57 -17.91
CA SER A 5 -29.52 45.26 -19.12
C SER A 5 -29.77 46.48 -20.02
N GLU A 6 -29.76 47.70 -19.47
CA GLU A 6 -30.06 48.91 -20.25
C GLU A 6 -28.86 49.49 -21.03
N MET A 7 -27.62 49.04 -20.79
CA MET A 7 -26.43 49.63 -21.42
C MET A 7 -26.11 49.11 -22.83
N TRP A 8 -26.73 48.01 -23.29
CA TRP A 8 -26.35 47.34 -24.54
C TRP A 8 -27.48 47.30 -25.58
N GLY A 9 -28.43 48.25 -25.49
CA GLY A 9 -29.50 48.47 -26.46
C GLY A 9 -29.03 49.01 -27.82
N HIS A 10 -27.97 48.46 -28.40
CA HIS A 10 -27.61 48.67 -29.80
C HIS A 10 -27.94 47.41 -30.60
N LYS A 11 -29.22 47.38 -31.02
CA LYS A 11 -29.80 46.65 -32.16
C LYS A 11 -28.99 45.45 -32.67
N MET A 12 -29.27 44.26 -32.10
CA MET A 12 -28.97 43.02 -32.80
C MET A 12 -29.83 42.92 -34.09
N PRO A 13 -29.30 42.36 -35.19
CA PRO A 13 -30.07 42.11 -36.40
C PRO A 13 -31.30 41.24 -36.12
N ARG A 14 -32.38 41.44 -36.90
CA ARG A 14 -33.62 40.63 -36.77
C ARG A 14 -33.26 39.15 -36.92
N GLY A 15 -33.57 38.35 -35.89
CA GLY A 15 -33.32 36.90 -35.85
C GLY A 15 -32.22 36.45 -34.88
N LEU A 16 -31.52 37.38 -34.23
CA LEU A 16 -30.52 37.07 -33.20
C LEU A 16 -30.96 37.60 -31.84
N ASP A 17 -30.99 36.72 -30.84
CA ASP A 17 -31.24 37.05 -29.44
C ASP A 17 -30.01 36.66 -28.60
N LEU A 18 -29.66 37.49 -27.62
CA LEU A 18 -28.49 37.29 -26.77
C LEU A 18 -28.95 37.06 -25.33
N GLU A 19 -28.82 35.81 -24.88
CA GLU A 19 -29.13 35.43 -23.50
C GLU A 19 -27.83 35.30 -22.68
N VAL A 20 -27.69 36.12 -21.62
CA VAL A 20 -26.53 36.08 -20.73
C VAL A 20 -26.89 35.28 -19.48
N THR A 21 -26.43 34.04 -19.41
CA THR A 21 -26.65 33.18 -18.25
C THR A 21 -25.51 33.29 -17.23
N HIS A 22 -25.86 33.44 -15.95
CA HIS A 22 -24.89 33.61 -14.85
C HIS A 22 -24.55 32.25 -14.25
N HIS A 23 -23.77 31.44 -14.97
CA HIS A 23 -23.27 30.17 -14.45
C HIS A 23 -21.93 30.40 -13.72
N PRO A 24 -21.73 29.85 -12.50
CA PRO A 24 -20.45 29.97 -11.81
C PRO A 24 -19.39 29.09 -12.51
N HIS A 25 -18.61 29.69 -13.40
CA HIS A 25 -17.53 29.01 -14.10
C HIS A 25 -16.29 28.94 -13.23
N THR A 26 -15.65 27.76 -13.16
CA THR A 26 -14.31 27.64 -12.57
C THR A 26 -13.27 28.23 -13.52
N MET A 27 -12.13 28.72 -13.00
CA MET A 27 -11.02 29.24 -13.82
C MET A 27 -10.58 28.25 -14.92
N LYS A 28 -10.72 26.94 -14.69
CA LYS A 28 -10.47 25.88 -15.68
C LYS A 28 -11.31 26.05 -16.94
N HIS A 29 -12.61 26.37 -16.81
CA HIS A 29 -13.50 26.56 -17.94
C HIS A 29 -13.15 27.82 -18.74
N VAL A 30 -12.79 28.91 -18.05
CA VAL A 30 -12.39 30.17 -18.68
C VAL A 30 -11.08 29.99 -19.46
N VAL A 31 -10.09 29.31 -18.88
CA VAL A 31 -8.80 29.02 -19.55
C VAL A 31 -9.00 28.15 -20.78
N ASN A 32 -9.84 27.11 -20.69
CA ASN A 32 -10.15 26.26 -21.84
C ASN A 32 -10.81 27.06 -22.98
N LEU A 33 -11.71 28.00 -22.64
CA LEU A 33 -12.35 28.86 -23.64
C LEU A 33 -11.34 29.83 -24.29
N ILE A 34 -10.43 30.43 -23.51
CA ILE A 34 -9.38 31.32 -24.03
C ILE A 34 -8.46 30.55 -24.98
N ILE A 35 -8.02 29.34 -24.61
CA ILE A 35 -7.17 28.49 -25.45
C ILE A 35 -7.89 28.10 -26.73
N ALA A 36 -9.17 27.73 -26.64
CA ALA A 36 -10.00 27.39 -27.80
C ALA A 36 -10.11 28.57 -28.78
N ILE A 37 -10.36 29.79 -28.28
CA ILE A 37 -10.48 31.00 -29.10
C ILE A 37 -9.13 31.39 -29.72
N GLU A 38 -8.03 31.32 -28.97
CA GLU A 38 -6.70 31.67 -29.48
C GLU A 38 -6.27 30.70 -30.59
N ARG A 39 -6.59 29.39 -30.45
CA ARG A 39 -6.36 28.38 -31.49
C ARG A 39 -7.22 28.59 -32.74
N LEU A 40 -8.47 29.03 -32.57
CA LEU A 40 -9.35 29.39 -33.68
C LEU A 40 -8.78 30.58 -34.46
N LYS A 41 -8.28 31.58 -33.75
CA LYS A 41 -7.67 32.79 -34.32
C LYS A 41 -6.36 32.49 -35.05
N GLY A 42 -5.56 31.54 -34.55
CA GLY A 42 -4.34 31.06 -35.21
C GLY A 42 -4.57 30.36 -36.57
N ARG A 43 -5.79 29.88 -36.84
CA ARG A 43 -6.19 29.30 -38.14
C ARG A 43 -6.79 30.32 -39.13
N GLY A 44 -6.78 31.60 -38.75
CA GLY A 44 -7.42 32.70 -39.49
C GLY A 44 -6.83 33.07 -40.85
N SER A 45 -5.77 32.42 -41.33
CA SER A 45 -5.24 32.69 -42.68
C SER A 45 -6.06 32.05 -43.80
N ASP A 46 -6.72 30.91 -43.56
CA ASP A 46 -7.57 30.24 -44.57
C ASP A 46 -9.08 30.49 -44.37
N LEU A 47 -9.50 30.87 -43.15
CA LEU A 47 -10.91 31.10 -42.81
C LEU A 47 -11.44 32.47 -43.22
N LEU A 48 -10.57 33.46 -43.46
CA LEU A 48 -10.97 34.84 -43.78
C LEU A 48 -11.31 35.07 -45.26
N LEU A 49 -11.00 34.12 -46.15
CA LEU A 49 -11.23 34.30 -47.59
C LEU A 49 -12.59 33.77 -48.08
N ASN A 50 -13.28 32.92 -47.31
CA ASN A 50 -14.59 32.35 -47.66
C ASN A 50 -15.59 32.48 -46.50
N ALA A 51 -15.80 33.71 -46.02
CA ALA A 51 -16.74 34.04 -44.97
C ALA A 51 -18.21 33.96 -45.45
N THR A 52 -18.68 32.77 -45.82
CA THR A 52 -20.12 32.54 -45.91
C THR A 52 -20.63 31.38 -45.08
N GLU A 53 -19.91 30.28 -44.82
CA GLU A 53 -20.51 29.19 -44.04
C GLU A 53 -19.50 28.45 -43.17
N PHE A 54 -19.57 28.71 -41.86
CA PHE A 54 -19.05 27.80 -40.85
C PHE A 54 -19.97 26.57 -40.83
N ARG A 55 -19.57 25.49 -41.50
CA ARG A 55 -20.37 24.26 -41.57
C ARG A 55 -20.06 23.32 -40.41
N ASP A 56 -21.02 22.45 -40.08
CA ASP A 56 -20.93 21.48 -38.97
C ASP A 56 -19.68 20.60 -39.03
N GLU A 57 -19.14 20.35 -40.23
CA GLU A 57 -17.91 19.57 -40.42
C GLU A 57 -16.67 20.29 -39.83
N ASN A 58 -16.65 21.63 -39.88
CA ASN A 58 -15.58 22.43 -39.29
C ASN A 58 -15.66 22.42 -37.75
N LEU A 59 -16.87 22.38 -37.20
CA LEU A 59 -17.10 22.24 -35.76
C LEU A 59 -16.70 20.85 -35.27
N LEU A 60 -17.07 19.79 -36.01
CA LEU A 60 -16.69 18.42 -35.70
C LEU A 60 -15.17 18.23 -35.72
N ASN A 61 -14.48 18.73 -36.75
CA ASN A 61 -13.01 18.69 -36.79
C ASN A 61 -12.39 19.47 -35.62
N PHE A 62 -12.93 20.63 -35.28
CA PHE A 62 -12.46 21.39 -34.13
C PHE A 62 -12.64 20.63 -32.81
N VAL A 63 -13.80 20.02 -32.59
CA VAL A 63 -14.09 19.23 -31.38
C VAL A 63 -13.18 18.00 -31.32
N LEU A 64 -12.99 17.29 -32.42
CA LEU A 64 -12.14 16.09 -32.48
C LEU A 64 -10.66 16.42 -32.26
N GLU A 65 -10.15 17.48 -32.86
CA GLU A 65 -8.75 17.92 -32.66
C GLU A 65 -8.48 18.50 -31.26
N ASN A 66 -9.52 19.02 -30.59
CA ASN A 66 -9.39 19.65 -29.27
C ASN A 66 -10.01 18.80 -28.13
N ILE A 67 -10.29 17.52 -28.37
CA ILE A 67 -10.56 16.58 -27.28
C ILE A 67 -9.32 16.54 -26.38
N VAL A 68 -9.43 17.20 -25.24
CA VAL A 68 -8.49 17.06 -24.14
C VAL A 68 -8.93 15.83 -23.36
N GLU A 69 -8.26 14.72 -23.55
CA GLU A 69 -8.41 13.55 -22.70
C GLU A 69 -7.91 13.94 -21.30
N GLU A 70 -8.82 14.12 -20.34
CA GLU A 70 -8.47 14.37 -18.95
C GLU A 70 -7.79 13.12 -18.39
N ARG A 71 -6.46 13.08 -18.50
CA ARG A 71 -5.66 12.08 -17.78
C ARG A 71 -5.52 12.53 -16.35
N ILE A 72 -6.22 11.81 -15.46
CA ILE A 72 -5.95 11.85 -14.03
C ILE A 72 -4.56 11.25 -13.83
N VAL A 73 -3.54 12.11 -13.82
CA VAL A 73 -2.20 11.72 -13.40
C VAL A 73 -2.24 11.73 -11.88
N PHE A 74 -2.36 10.54 -11.28
CA PHE A 74 -2.07 10.38 -9.87
C PHE A 74 -0.61 10.75 -9.67
N GLY A 75 -0.36 11.86 -8.98
CA GLY A 75 0.96 12.12 -8.44
C GLY A 75 1.35 10.90 -7.61
N CYS A 76 2.41 10.20 -8.03
CA CYS A 76 3.00 9.17 -7.20
C CYS A 76 3.60 9.87 -5.99
N ASN A 77 2.78 10.06 -4.96
CA ASN A 77 3.29 10.18 -3.61
C ASN A 77 4.22 8.98 -3.44
N ALA A 78 5.47 9.22 -3.02
CA ALA A 78 6.44 8.17 -2.76
C ALA A 78 5.70 6.99 -2.10
N ALA A 79 5.76 5.80 -2.72
CA ALA A 79 5.02 4.64 -2.24
C ALA A 79 5.29 4.51 -0.74
N ALA A 80 4.21 4.40 0.06
CA ALA A 80 4.36 4.24 1.50
C ALA A 80 5.30 3.06 1.77
N PRO A 81 6.18 3.13 2.81
CA PRO A 81 7.10 2.05 3.12
C PRO A 81 6.33 0.74 3.26
N VAL A 82 6.87 -0.34 2.67
CA VAL A 82 6.30 -1.68 2.78
C VAL A 82 6.42 -2.11 4.26
N GLN A 83 5.29 -2.19 4.97
CA GLN A 83 5.19 -2.51 6.39
C GLN A 83 4.42 -3.80 6.67
N TYR A 84 4.95 -4.63 7.56
CA TYR A 84 4.24 -5.74 8.18
C TYR A 84 3.35 -5.21 9.30
N THR A 85 2.03 -5.36 9.18
CA THR A 85 1.09 -4.95 10.25
C THR A 85 0.59 -6.18 10.98
N LYS A 86 0.72 -6.17 12.31
CA LYS A 86 0.23 -7.24 13.17
C LYS A 86 -1.30 -7.31 13.13
N THR A 87 -1.86 -8.51 13.03
CA THR A 87 -3.31 -8.74 12.97
C THR A 87 -3.84 -9.51 14.18
N GLU A 88 -3.35 -10.72 14.42
CA GLU A 88 -3.88 -11.62 15.44
C GLU A 88 -2.76 -12.26 16.25
N ASP A 89 -3.12 -12.77 17.43
CA ASP A 89 -2.23 -13.55 18.31
C ASP A 89 -2.87 -14.90 18.61
N TYR A 90 -2.13 -15.98 18.38
CA TYR A 90 -2.55 -17.35 18.70
C TYR A 90 -1.61 -18.00 19.69
N GLN A 91 -2.16 -18.71 20.67
CA GLN A 91 -1.34 -19.56 21.52
C GLN A 91 -1.14 -20.92 20.83
N CYS A 92 0.09 -21.38 20.75
CA CYS A 92 0.42 -22.70 20.23
C CYS A 92 1.56 -23.35 21.03
N SER A 93 1.84 -24.62 20.71
CA SER A 93 3.06 -25.29 21.13
C SER A 93 3.63 -26.04 19.94
N VAL A 94 4.95 -26.13 19.86
CA VAL A 94 5.64 -26.77 18.73
C VAL A 94 6.30 -28.06 19.21
N THR A 95 6.23 -29.08 18.36
CA THR A 95 7.05 -30.29 18.46
C THR A 95 7.72 -30.52 17.12
N ASP A 96 8.94 -31.02 17.13
CA ASP A 96 9.60 -31.43 15.90
C ASP A 96 9.07 -32.78 15.37
N SER A 97 9.63 -33.24 14.26
CA SER A 97 9.28 -34.51 13.62
C SER A 97 9.54 -35.74 14.50
N GLU A 98 10.40 -35.61 15.53
CA GLU A 98 10.69 -36.66 16.51
C GLU A 98 9.82 -36.56 17.77
N LYS A 99 8.79 -35.69 17.76
CA LYS A 99 7.90 -35.41 18.90
C LYS A 99 8.63 -34.82 20.10
N ARG A 100 9.77 -34.16 19.90
CA ARG A 100 10.46 -33.43 20.96
C ARG A 100 9.78 -32.07 21.16
N SER A 101 9.47 -31.75 22.40
CA SER A 101 8.88 -30.47 22.81
C SER A 101 9.98 -29.46 23.13
N LEU A 102 9.67 -28.18 22.89
CA LEU A 102 10.54 -27.09 23.31
C LEU A 102 10.48 -26.89 24.84
N VAL A 103 11.65 -26.72 25.46
CA VAL A 103 11.80 -26.34 26.87
C VAL A 103 12.75 -25.15 26.99
N LEU A 104 12.43 -24.20 27.86
CA LEU A 104 13.26 -23.02 28.12
C LEU A 104 14.28 -23.31 29.21
N VAL A 105 15.57 -23.15 28.89
CA VAL A 105 16.66 -23.18 29.86
C VAL A 105 16.84 -21.77 30.41
N ARG A 106 16.24 -21.53 31.59
CA ARG A 106 16.11 -20.19 32.18
C ARG A 106 17.45 -19.47 32.42
N ASN A 107 18.54 -20.22 32.65
CA ASN A 107 19.84 -19.64 32.98
C ASN A 107 20.65 -19.21 31.75
N SER A 108 20.31 -19.70 30.54
CA SER A 108 21.08 -19.44 29.32
C SER A 108 20.29 -18.73 28.22
N MET A 109 18.99 -18.42 28.42
CA MET A 109 18.11 -17.90 27.37
C MET A 109 18.12 -18.80 26.12
N GLU A 110 18.10 -20.11 26.32
CA GLU A 110 18.12 -21.10 25.23
C GLU A 110 16.85 -21.94 25.23
N LEU A 111 16.42 -22.33 24.03
CA LEU A 111 15.39 -23.34 23.82
C LEU A 111 16.04 -24.67 23.45
N HIS A 112 15.71 -25.73 24.19
CA HIS A 112 16.14 -27.08 23.86
C HIS A 112 14.93 -27.90 23.40
N ALA A 113 15.13 -28.77 22.41
CA ALA A 113 14.13 -29.74 21.99
C ALA A 113 14.36 -31.06 22.73
N VAL A 114 13.41 -31.49 23.55
CA VAL A 114 13.51 -32.71 24.37
C VAL A 114 12.24 -33.55 24.34
N MET A 115 12.37 -34.88 24.43
CA MET A 115 11.22 -35.74 24.68
C MET A 115 10.79 -35.62 26.15
N LEU A 116 9.62 -35.03 26.38
CA LEU A 116 9.05 -34.92 27.73
C LEU A 116 8.41 -36.25 28.14
N GLN A 117 8.72 -36.69 29.35
CA GLN A 117 8.07 -37.85 29.97
C GLN A 117 6.76 -37.42 30.66
N GLY A 118 5.87 -38.38 30.90
CA GLY A 118 4.58 -38.13 31.55
C GLY A 118 4.74 -37.36 32.87
N GLY A 119 3.92 -36.32 33.06
CA GLY A 119 3.96 -35.44 34.23
C GLY A 119 4.89 -34.23 34.11
N ALA A 120 5.73 -34.15 33.06
CA ALA A 120 6.61 -33.00 32.81
C ALA A 120 6.05 -31.99 31.79
N GLU A 121 4.78 -32.09 31.41
CA GLU A 121 4.14 -31.22 30.40
C GLU A 121 4.16 -29.73 30.80
N ASN A 122 4.18 -29.45 32.11
CA ASN A 122 4.31 -28.08 32.63
C ASN A 122 5.65 -27.41 32.28
N ARG A 123 6.66 -28.17 31.84
CA ARG A 123 7.96 -27.64 31.37
C ARG A 123 7.93 -27.23 29.90
N LYS A 124 6.90 -27.62 29.16
CA LYS A 124 6.74 -27.33 27.75
C LYS A 124 6.55 -25.83 27.52
N VAL A 125 7.27 -25.32 26.53
CA VAL A 125 7.10 -23.94 26.08
C VAL A 125 5.82 -23.81 25.28
N HIS A 126 4.99 -22.86 25.69
CA HIS A 126 3.89 -22.34 24.89
C HIS A 126 4.33 -21.04 24.23
N LEU A 127 4.00 -20.88 22.96
CA LEU A 127 4.31 -19.70 22.18
C LEU A 127 3.05 -18.87 21.96
N ASN A 128 3.20 -17.55 22.02
CA ASN A 128 2.29 -16.58 21.44
C ASN A 128 2.79 -16.28 20.02
N MET A 129 2.04 -16.71 19.02
CA MET A 129 2.31 -16.50 17.61
C MET A 129 1.50 -15.29 17.13
N ALA A 130 2.19 -14.19 16.86
CA ALA A 130 1.59 -13.00 16.25
C ALA A 130 1.61 -13.14 14.73
N THR A 131 0.49 -12.93 14.03
CA THR A 131 0.44 -12.92 12.57
C THR A 131 0.55 -11.51 12.01
N TYR A 132 1.14 -11.38 10.83
CA TYR A 132 1.33 -10.12 10.12
C TYR A 132 0.84 -10.21 8.69
N VAL A 133 0.27 -9.13 8.19
CA VAL A 133 -0.07 -8.97 6.76
C VAL A 133 1.10 -8.27 6.07
N HIS A 134 1.60 -8.88 4.99
CA HIS A 134 2.57 -8.24 4.10
C HIS A 134 1.85 -7.30 3.12
N PRO A 135 2.41 -6.12 2.76
CA PRO A 135 1.77 -5.16 1.84
C PRO A 135 1.60 -5.67 0.41
N ALA A 136 2.49 -6.57 -0.02
CA ALA A 136 2.36 -7.31 -1.26
C ALA A 136 2.10 -8.78 -0.91
N PRO A 137 0.85 -9.14 -0.55
CA PRO A 137 0.55 -10.49 -0.09
C PRO A 137 0.92 -11.50 -1.19
N SER A 138 1.93 -12.32 -0.93
CA SER A 138 2.16 -13.54 -1.72
C SER A 138 1.33 -14.65 -1.10
N ALA A 139 0.70 -15.48 -1.92
CA ALA A 139 -0.28 -16.46 -1.46
C ALA A 139 0.32 -17.65 -0.67
N GLU A 140 1.65 -17.76 -0.57
CA GLU A 140 2.29 -19.02 -0.18
C GLU A 140 2.75 -19.12 1.28
N ALA A 141 2.87 -18.02 2.03
CA ALA A 141 3.32 -18.07 3.42
C ALA A 141 2.75 -16.98 4.32
N GLN A 142 2.37 -17.35 5.54
CA GLN A 142 1.89 -16.44 6.58
C GLN A 142 3.08 -15.86 7.35
N THR A 143 3.24 -14.55 7.40
CA THR A 143 4.28 -13.95 8.25
C THR A 143 3.88 -13.98 9.72
N VAL A 144 4.80 -14.41 10.58
CA VAL A 144 4.58 -14.55 12.02
C VAL A 144 5.77 -14.05 12.85
N ALA A 145 5.52 -13.65 14.09
CA ALA A 145 6.54 -13.51 15.14
C ALA A 145 6.20 -14.45 16.30
N LEU A 146 7.22 -15.00 16.97
CA LEU A 146 7.06 -16.04 17.99
C LEU A 146 7.61 -15.55 19.32
N GLY A 147 6.70 -15.31 20.28
CA GLY A 147 7.04 -14.96 21.65
C GLY A 147 6.79 -16.12 22.62
N ILE A 148 7.59 -16.26 23.67
CA ILE A 148 7.35 -17.25 24.72
C ILE A 148 6.25 -16.73 25.66
N LYS A 149 5.16 -17.49 25.78
CA LYS A 149 4.00 -17.13 26.62
C LYS A 149 4.43 -16.89 28.07
N GLY A 150 3.93 -15.78 28.64
CA GLY A 150 4.21 -15.40 30.03
C GLY A 150 5.58 -14.77 30.23
N THR A 151 6.29 -14.45 29.14
CA THR A 151 7.56 -13.72 29.14
C THR A 151 7.54 -12.64 28.08
N ASN A 152 8.60 -11.84 28.01
CA ASN A 152 8.86 -10.89 26.94
C ASN A 152 9.97 -11.37 25.98
N PHE A 153 10.24 -12.67 25.94
CA PHE A 153 11.23 -13.26 25.04
C PHE A 153 10.61 -13.59 23.69
N TYR A 154 11.31 -13.22 22.62
CA TYR A 154 10.93 -13.49 21.23
C TYR A 154 12.06 -14.19 20.50
N LEU A 155 11.69 -15.08 19.57
CA LEU A 155 12.64 -15.69 18.67
C LEU A 155 13.09 -14.66 17.62
N SER A 156 14.38 -14.60 17.36
CA SER A 156 14.96 -13.71 16.37
C SER A 156 16.15 -14.32 15.65
N CYS A 157 16.40 -13.86 14.43
CA CYS A 157 17.48 -14.34 13.58
C CYS A 157 18.59 -13.29 13.45
N HIS A 158 19.83 -13.67 13.73
CA HIS A 158 20.99 -12.79 13.58
C HIS A 158 22.01 -13.35 12.63
N LYS A 159 22.76 -12.47 11.97
CA LYS A 159 23.91 -12.84 11.15
C LYS A 159 25.01 -11.81 11.33
N ASP A 160 26.11 -12.25 11.94
CA ASP A 160 27.29 -11.42 12.12
C ASP A 160 28.20 -11.52 10.88
N GLY A 161 28.15 -10.51 10.01
CA GLY A 161 29.00 -10.42 8.82
C GLY A 161 28.82 -11.62 7.87
N ASN A 162 29.92 -12.35 7.61
CA ASN A 162 29.93 -13.51 6.71
C ASN A 162 29.59 -14.85 7.40
N ASN A 163 29.21 -14.83 8.67
CA ASN A 163 28.87 -16.05 9.40
C ASN A 163 27.51 -16.61 8.97
N LYS A 164 27.22 -17.85 9.39
CA LYS A 164 25.89 -18.44 9.20
C LYS A 164 24.87 -17.74 10.09
N PRO A 165 23.61 -17.57 9.64
CA PRO A 165 22.55 -17.08 10.51
C PRO A 165 22.37 -17.98 11.74
N SER A 166 21.90 -17.38 12.83
CA SER A 166 21.73 -18.03 14.14
C SER A 166 20.41 -17.60 14.79
N LEU A 167 19.80 -18.51 15.55
CA LEU A 167 18.56 -18.26 16.31
C LEU A 167 18.92 -17.74 17.70
N HIS A 168 18.23 -16.69 18.13
CA HIS A 168 18.38 -16.12 19.47
C HIS A 168 17.02 -15.98 20.14
N LEU A 169 17.06 -15.92 21.47
CA LEU A 169 15.97 -15.40 22.28
C LEU A 169 16.33 -13.98 22.70
N GLU A 170 15.52 -13.02 22.27
CA GLU A 170 15.68 -11.61 22.58
C GLU A 170 14.56 -11.09 23.49
N THR A 171 14.94 -10.26 24.46
CA THR A 171 13.98 -9.53 25.29
C THR A 171 13.42 -8.34 24.51
N VAL A 172 12.10 -8.29 24.36
CA VAL A 172 11.40 -7.14 23.76
C VAL A 172 10.73 -6.36 24.89
N GLU A 173 11.29 -5.19 25.25
CA GLU A 173 10.79 -4.38 26.36
C GLU A 173 9.38 -3.86 26.13
N ASN A 174 9.08 -3.46 24.90
CA ASN A 174 7.77 -2.95 24.52
C ASN A 174 7.23 -3.71 23.31
N SER A 175 6.22 -4.55 23.53
CA SER A 175 5.58 -5.35 22.47
C SER A 175 4.87 -4.50 21.41
N THR A 176 4.58 -3.21 21.68
CA THR A 176 4.02 -2.32 20.66
C THR A 176 5.01 -2.02 19.53
N ASN A 177 6.32 -2.21 19.77
CA ASN A 177 7.35 -2.08 18.72
C ASN A 177 7.19 -3.14 17.63
N LEU A 178 6.47 -4.23 17.93
CA LEU A 178 6.12 -5.29 16.99
C LEU A 178 4.70 -5.11 16.42
N ALA A 179 4.01 -3.99 16.65
CA ALA A 179 2.67 -3.78 16.07
C ALA A 179 2.73 -3.47 14.56
N SER A 180 3.74 -2.71 14.14
CA SER A 180 4.05 -2.45 12.73
C SER A 180 5.56 -2.47 12.54
N ILE A 181 6.04 -3.26 11.58
CA ILE A 181 7.46 -3.45 11.29
C ILE A 181 7.71 -3.06 9.83
N SER A 182 8.59 -2.09 9.60
CA SER A 182 9.00 -1.75 8.24
C SER A 182 9.91 -2.84 7.67
N SER A 183 9.78 -3.13 6.37
CA SER A 183 10.55 -4.17 5.67
C SER A 183 12.06 -3.90 5.62
N ASP A 184 12.48 -2.65 5.80
CA ASP A 184 13.87 -2.21 5.90
C ASP A 184 14.36 -2.04 7.34
N SER A 185 13.53 -2.35 8.34
CA SER A 185 13.88 -2.22 9.75
C SER A 185 14.64 -3.44 10.26
N GLU A 186 15.59 -3.23 11.17
CA GLU A 186 16.22 -4.31 11.96
C GLU A 186 15.20 -5.21 12.68
N MET A 187 13.98 -4.73 12.93
CA MET A 187 12.92 -5.51 13.58
C MET A 187 12.41 -6.68 12.72
N VAL A 188 12.73 -6.75 11.43
CA VAL A 188 12.39 -7.90 10.57
C VAL A 188 13.04 -9.20 11.06
N ARG A 189 14.09 -9.12 11.89
CA ARG A 189 14.74 -10.29 12.51
C ARG A 189 13.82 -11.15 13.37
N PHE A 190 12.72 -10.58 13.87
CA PHE A 190 11.71 -11.30 14.65
C PHE A 190 10.68 -12.02 13.78
N LEU A 191 10.70 -11.79 12.47
CA LEU A 191 9.69 -12.30 11.55
C LEU A 191 10.14 -13.58 10.87
N PHE A 192 9.18 -14.49 10.74
CA PHE A 192 9.30 -15.77 10.05
C PHE A 192 8.16 -15.93 9.06
N TYR A 193 8.44 -16.48 7.88
CA TYR A 193 7.42 -17.02 7.00
C TYR A 193 7.05 -18.42 7.48
N LYS A 194 5.80 -18.59 7.91
CA LYS A 194 5.23 -19.89 8.27
C LYS A 194 4.57 -20.50 7.04
N GLN A 195 5.07 -21.64 6.63
CA GLN A 195 4.53 -22.46 5.55
C GLN A 195 3.95 -23.75 6.14
N ASP A 196 2.65 -23.94 5.97
CA ASP A 196 1.98 -25.15 6.40
C ASP A 196 1.93 -26.17 5.27
N THR A 197 2.26 -27.41 5.59
CA THR A 197 2.19 -28.55 4.68
C THR A 197 1.41 -29.67 5.35
N GLY A 198 0.45 -30.26 4.63
CA GLY A 198 -0.46 -31.25 5.23
C GLY A 198 -1.33 -30.66 6.34
N LEU A 199 -1.60 -31.43 7.40
CA LEU A 199 -2.53 -31.04 8.46
C LEU A 199 -1.88 -30.30 9.64
N ASN A 200 -0.61 -30.60 9.95
CA ASN A 200 0.03 -30.10 11.17
C ASN A 200 1.55 -29.98 11.07
N LEU A 201 2.11 -29.99 9.85
CA LEU A 201 3.54 -29.76 9.64
C LEU A 201 3.72 -28.30 9.20
N SER A 202 4.49 -27.55 9.98
CA SER A 202 4.82 -26.16 9.66
C SER A 202 6.33 -26.03 9.53
N THR A 203 6.76 -25.33 8.48
CA THR A 203 8.13 -24.87 8.31
C THR A 203 8.17 -23.38 8.57
N LEU A 204 9.14 -22.92 9.36
CA LEU A 204 9.37 -21.52 9.65
C LEU A 204 10.64 -21.11 8.93
N VAL A 205 10.56 -20.07 8.10
CA VAL A 205 11.70 -19.54 7.34
C VAL A 205 11.98 -18.13 7.84
N SER A 206 13.24 -17.80 8.10
CA SER A 206 13.61 -16.43 8.50
C SER A 206 13.31 -15.44 7.38
N VAL A 207 12.60 -14.35 7.70
CA VAL A 207 12.32 -13.26 6.73
C VAL A 207 13.61 -12.57 6.24
N PRO A 208 14.57 -12.18 7.10
CA PRO A 208 15.82 -11.59 6.61
C PRO A 208 16.77 -12.61 5.94
N TYR A 209 16.58 -13.91 6.17
CA TYR A 209 17.46 -14.96 5.67
C TYR A 209 16.64 -16.12 5.04
N ASN A 210 16.18 -15.91 3.81
CA ASN A 210 15.19 -16.75 3.11
C ASN A 210 15.53 -18.25 2.93
N ASP A 211 16.79 -18.66 3.15
CA ASP A 211 17.23 -20.07 3.04
C ASP A 211 17.51 -20.71 4.42
N TRP A 212 17.06 -20.07 5.50
CA TRP A 212 17.38 -20.48 6.87
C TRP A 212 16.10 -20.71 7.69
N TYR A 213 16.08 -21.82 8.44
CA TYR A 213 14.92 -22.39 9.10
C TYR A 213 15.13 -22.51 10.61
#